data_AF-A0A5C6CUR1-F1
#
_entry.id   AF-A0A5C6CUR1-F1
#
_cell.length_a   1.000
_cell.length_b   1.000
_cell.length_c   1.000
_cell.angle_alpha   90.00
_cell.angle_beta   90.00
_cell.angle_gamma   90.00
#
_symmetry.space_group_name_H-M   'P 1'
#
loop_
_entity.id
_entity.type
_entity.pdbx_description
1 polymer ?
#
loop_
_entity_poly.entity_id
_entity_poly.type
_entity_poly.pdbx_seq_one_letter_code
_entity_poly.pdbx_strand_id
1 'polypeptide(L)'
;MFFGKALLCSQCGWRTVCGHEELASRLRKLGLFRRASNPPADLVDEVLQVNAQRLTCDSCHATGLLIVEADDASLSNRSEQDDWQQAILCEICHKPVPPERLDIFPTARRCVACQDAADRGAEPLAVEYCTKCGALLEMRVSSAGGITRYKQFCTGQPACRL
;
A
#
# COMPACT_ATOMS: atom_id res chain seq x y z
N MET A 1 -4.10 11.54 -24.37
CA MET A 1 -3.11 10.58 -23.83
C MET A 1 -2.24 11.32 -22.83
N PHE A 2 -2.35 10.99 -21.55
CA PHE A 2 -1.53 11.58 -20.49
C PHE A 2 -0.27 10.73 -20.34
N PHE A 3 0.81 11.04 -21.06
CA PHE A 3 2.10 10.37 -20.88
C PHE A 3 2.82 10.97 -19.66
N GLY A 4 2.51 10.45 -18.48
CA GLY A 4 3.26 10.72 -17.26
C GLY A 4 4.35 9.67 -17.06
N LYS A 5 5.45 10.02 -16.38
CA LYS A 5 6.44 9.04 -15.90
C LYS A 5 6.46 9.03 -14.39
N ALA A 6 6.52 7.84 -13.80
CA ALA A 6 6.69 7.69 -12.37
C ALA A 6 8.18 7.66 -12.00
N LEU A 7 8.55 8.39 -10.96
CA LEU A 7 9.87 8.32 -10.35
C LEU A 7 9.79 7.57 -9.03
N LEU A 8 10.72 6.64 -8.81
CA LEU A 8 10.79 5.82 -7.61
C LEU A 8 12.16 5.94 -6.95
N CYS A 9 12.19 6.10 -5.63
CA CYS A 9 13.42 6.08 -4.84
C CYS A 9 13.67 4.68 -4.27
N SER A 10 14.82 4.09 -4.59
CA SER A 10 15.23 2.77 -4.07
C SER A 10 15.55 2.76 -2.57
N GLN A 11 15.82 3.94 -1.97
CA GLN A 11 16.24 4.05 -0.57
C GLN A 11 15.07 4.17 0.41
N CYS A 12 14.04 4.95 0.07
CA CYS A 12 12.90 5.21 0.97
C CYS A 12 11.55 4.73 0.41
N GLY A 13 11.53 4.20 -0.82
CA GLY A 13 10.28 3.77 -1.47
C GLY A 13 9.39 4.91 -1.94
N TRP A 14 9.85 6.16 -1.88
CA TRP A 14 9.09 7.31 -2.36
C TRP A 14 8.77 7.17 -3.85
N ARG A 15 7.50 7.39 -4.20
CA ARG A 15 6.99 7.33 -5.57
C ARG A 15 6.23 8.62 -5.87
N THR A 16 6.47 9.19 -7.04
CA THR A 16 5.66 10.29 -7.57
C THR A 16 5.40 10.07 -9.05
N VAL A 17 4.25 10.50 -9.53
CA VAL A 17 3.98 10.62 -10.96
C VAL A 17 4.33 12.05 -11.35
N CYS A 18 5.17 12.22 -12.36
CA CYS A 18 5.55 13.53 -12.87
C CYS A 18 5.12 13.66 -14.34
N GLY A 19 4.48 14.79 -14.64
CA GLY A 19 4.26 15.22 -16.01
C GLY A 19 5.55 15.77 -16.65
N HIS A 20 5.51 15.97 -17.97
CA HIS A 20 6.62 16.53 -18.75
C HIS A 20 7.20 17.82 -18.17
N GLU A 21 6.35 18.77 -17.77
CA GLU A 21 6.80 20.06 -17.22
C GLU A 21 7.53 19.90 -15.87
N GLU A 22 7.08 18.96 -15.04
CA GLU A 22 7.71 18.67 -13.75
C GLU A 22 9.08 17.99 -13.94
N LEU A 23 9.18 17.07 -14.89
CA LEU A 23 10.44 16.42 -15.26
C LEU A 23 11.43 17.45 -15.81
N ALA A 24 10.99 18.33 -16.70
CA ALA A 24 11.80 19.43 -17.22
C ALA A 24 12.27 20.36 -16.09
N SER A 25 11.40 20.70 -15.14
CA SER A 25 11.74 21.52 -13.97
C SER A 25 12.81 20.86 -13.10
N ARG A 26 12.69 19.55 -12.83
CA ARG A 26 13.70 18.79 -12.07
C ARG A 26 15.03 18.71 -12.80
N LEU A 27 15.03 18.48 -14.11
CA LEU A 27 16.25 18.46 -14.94
C LEU A 27 16.89 19.85 -15.09
N ARG A 28 16.11 20.94 -15.00
CA ARG A 28 16.64 22.30 -14.90
C ARG A 28 17.42 22.53 -13.61
N LYS A 29 17.00 21.95 -12.48
CA LYS A 29 17.78 22.01 -11.21
C LYS A 29 19.17 21.39 -11.36
N LEU A 30 19.32 20.40 -12.25
CA LEU A 30 20.61 19.80 -12.60
C LEU A 30 21.40 20.62 -13.66
N GLY A 31 20.83 21.70 -14.20
CA GLY A 31 21.47 22.57 -15.17
C GLY A 31 21.41 22.10 -16.63
N LEU A 32 20.64 21.05 -16.95
CA LEU A 32 20.61 20.44 -18.28
C LEU A 32 19.74 21.23 -19.29
N PHE A 33 18.73 21.97 -18.83
CA PHE A 33 17.83 22.78 -19.68
C PHE A 33 17.92 24.29 -19.40
N ARG A 34 19.13 24.83 -19.20
CA ARG A 34 19.31 26.27 -18.89
C ARG A 34 18.83 27.22 -20.01
N ARG A 35 18.88 26.79 -21.27
CA ARG A 35 18.59 27.63 -22.45
C ARG A 35 17.28 27.30 -23.16
N ALA A 36 16.66 26.17 -22.84
CA ALA A 36 15.40 25.73 -23.43
C ALA A 36 14.30 25.81 -22.36
N SER A 37 13.47 26.85 -22.43
CA SER A 37 12.35 27.01 -21.49
C SER A 37 11.30 25.94 -21.67
N ASN A 38 11.03 25.54 -22.91
CA ASN A 38 10.09 24.48 -23.26
C ASN A 38 10.75 23.46 -24.20
N PRO A 39 11.54 22.51 -23.65
CA PRO A 39 12.09 21.42 -24.46
C PRO A 39 10.98 20.48 -24.94
N PRO A 40 11.10 19.89 -26.14
CA PRO A 40 10.15 18.90 -26.62
C PRO A 40 10.14 17.65 -25.73
N ALA A 41 8.99 16.96 -25.69
CA ALA A 41 8.77 15.77 -24.85
C ALA A 41 9.85 14.70 -25.02
N ASP A 42 10.16 14.37 -26.27
CA ASP A 42 11.13 13.33 -26.61
C ASP A 42 12.53 13.63 -26.04
N LEU A 43 12.95 14.90 -26.09
CA LEU A 43 14.25 15.31 -25.57
C LEU A 43 14.31 15.25 -24.03
N VAL A 44 13.21 15.60 -23.35
CA VAL A 44 13.15 15.48 -21.89
C VAL A 44 13.25 14.02 -21.48
N ASP A 45 12.62 13.13 -22.23
CA ASP A 45 12.63 11.70 -21.96
C ASP A 45 14.01 11.06 -22.16
N GLU A 46 14.69 11.37 -23.26
CA GLU A 46 16.07 10.92 -23.51
C GLU A 46 17.02 11.41 -22.40
N VAL A 47 16.94 12.71 -22.07
CA VAL A 47 17.79 13.31 -21.04
C VAL A 47 17.47 12.73 -19.67
N LEU A 48 16.20 12.47 -19.37
CA LEU A 48 15.75 11.85 -18.13
C LEU A 48 16.33 10.44 -17.98
N GLN A 49 16.25 9.60 -19.02
CA GLN A 49 16.79 8.24 -18.97
C GLN A 49 18.27 8.21 -18.63
N VAL A 50 19.06 9.13 -19.21
CA VAL A 50 20.51 9.20 -18.97
C VAL A 50 20.84 9.83 -17.61
N ASN A 51 20.00 10.73 -17.09
CA ASN A 51 20.29 11.51 -15.88
C ASN A 51 19.44 11.15 -14.66
N ALA A 52 18.59 10.12 -14.73
CA ALA A 52 17.73 9.70 -13.61
C ALA A 52 18.53 9.38 -12.35
N GLN A 53 19.71 8.79 -12.51
CA GLN A 53 20.60 8.46 -11.40
C GLN A 53 21.14 9.69 -10.65
N ARG A 54 21.13 10.86 -11.30
CA ARG A 54 21.61 12.13 -10.74
C ARG A 54 20.50 12.93 -10.07
N LEU A 55 19.23 12.52 -10.24
CA LEU A 55 18.10 13.16 -9.58
C LEU A 55 18.06 12.77 -8.10
N THR A 56 17.70 13.76 -7.28
CA THR A 56 17.52 13.60 -5.83
C THR A 56 16.06 13.31 -5.49
N CYS A 57 15.86 12.44 -4.50
CA CYS A 57 14.55 12.22 -3.90
C CYS A 57 14.12 13.44 -3.07
N ASP A 58 12.84 13.81 -3.13
CA ASP A 58 12.31 14.92 -2.34
C ASP A 58 12.13 14.56 -0.85
N SER A 59 12.03 13.27 -0.53
CA SER A 59 11.83 12.78 0.84
C SER A 59 13.14 12.52 1.57
N CYS A 60 14.03 11.69 1.00
CA CYS A 60 15.29 11.29 1.67
C CYS A 60 16.54 11.96 1.10
N HIS A 61 16.42 12.79 0.06
CA HIS A 61 17.53 13.47 -0.63
C HIS A 61 18.61 12.55 -1.24
N ALA A 62 18.42 11.23 -1.21
CA ALA A 62 19.29 10.30 -1.90
C ALA A 62 19.24 10.52 -3.42
N THR A 63 20.40 10.41 -4.07
CA THR A 63 20.51 10.38 -5.53
C THR A 63 20.27 8.98 -6.06
N GLY A 64 19.64 8.86 -7.22
CA GLY A 64 19.42 7.55 -7.84
C GLY A 64 17.94 7.19 -8.00
N LEU A 65 17.17 8.07 -8.64
CA LEU A 65 15.77 7.75 -8.93
C LEU A 65 15.67 6.77 -10.10
N LEU A 66 14.72 5.85 -9.98
CA LEU A 66 14.33 4.91 -11.02
C LEU A 66 13.14 5.48 -11.77
N ILE A 67 13.14 5.34 -13.09
CA ILE A 67 12.00 5.70 -13.94
C ILE A 67 11.14 4.44 -14.09
N VAL A 68 9.86 4.59 -13.79
CA VAL A 68 8.83 3.57 -13.98
C VAL A 68 7.77 4.19 -14.88
N GLU A 69 7.23 3.45 -15.85
CA GLU A 69 6.15 3.99 -16.68
C GLU A 69 4.90 4.20 -15.82
N ALA A 70 4.16 5.30 -16.02
CA ALA A 70 2.99 5.59 -15.21
C ALA A 70 1.83 4.61 -15.49
N ASP A 71 1.82 3.97 -16.67
CA ASP A 71 0.90 2.89 -17.02
C ASP A 71 1.28 1.55 -16.37
N ASP A 72 2.44 1.48 -15.72
CA ASP A 72 2.85 0.34 -14.91
C ASP A 72 2.19 0.41 -13.51
N ALA A 73 0.87 0.26 -13.53
CA ALA A 73 0.12 -0.33 -12.43
C ALA A 73 0.49 -1.82 -12.22
N SER A 74 1.43 -2.37 -13.01
CA SER A 74 1.86 -3.78 -12.99
C SER A 74 3.23 -4.05 -12.34
N LEU A 75 3.97 -3.04 -11.86
CA LEU A 75 5.22 -3.27 -11.10
C LEU A 75 5.04 -3.33 -9.58
N SER A 76 3.89 -3.84 -9.12
CA SER A 76 3.81 -4.68 -7.91
C SER A 76 4.23 -6.12 -8.21
N ASN A 77 5.22 -6.32 -9.09
CA ASN A 77 5.70 -7.65 -9.44
C ASN A 77 6.75 -8.14 -8.43
N ARG A 78 6.27 -8.32 -7.19
CA ARG A 78 6.86 -9.26 -6.25
C ARG A 78 5.82 -10.19 -5.61
N SER A 79 4.74 -10.46 -6.34
CA SER A 79 3.90 -11.66 -6.20
C SER A 79 2.82 -11.71 -7.29
N GLU A 80 3.02 -12.53 -8.33
CA GLU A 80 1.99 -13.43 -8.91
C GLU A 80 0.55 -12.90 -9.17
N GLN A 81 0.31 -11.84 -9.95
CA GLN A 81 -1.09 -11.53 -10.29
C GLN A 81 -1.31 -10.94 -11.67
N ASP A 82 -1.11 -11.77 -12.69
CA ASP A 82 -1.78 -11.63 -13.98
C ASP A 82 -3.15 -12.34 -13.95
N ASP A 83 -4.00 -11.95 -12.99
CA ASP A 83 -5.37 -12.45 -12.89
C ASP A 83 -6.31 -11.25 -12.72
N TRP A 84 -6.60 -10.58 -13.83
CA TRP A 84 -7.72 -9.63 -13.95
C TRP A 84 -9.09 -10.34 -13.91
N GLN A 85 -9.15 -11.54 -13.34
CA GLN A 85 -10.37 -12.19 -12.93
C GLN A 85 -10.78 -11.55 -11.61
N GLN A 86 -12.03 -11.09 -11.52
CA GLN A 86 -12.59 -10.51 -10.30
C GLN A 86 -12.49 -11.54 -9.16
N ALA A 87 -11.38 -11.54 -8.43
CA ALA A 87 -11.14 -12.45 -7.35
C ALA A 87 -12.16 -12.15 -6.24
N ILE A 88 -13.13 -13.05 -6.06
CA ILE A 88 -14.07 -12.97 -4.95
C ILE A 88 -13.25 -13.13 -3.67
N LEU A 89 -13.18 -12.09 -2.86
CA LEU A 89 -12.42 -12.09 -1.61
C LEU A 89 -13.27 -12.71 -0.48
N CYS A 90 -12.61 -13.47 0.40
CA CYS A 90 -13.24 -14.04 1.58
C CYS A 90 -13.66 -12.93 2.58
N GLU A 91 -14.90 -12.99 3.09
CA GLU A 91 -15.42 -12.03 4.09
C GLU A 91 -14.67 -12.06 5.45
N ILE A 92 -13.92 -13.14 5.76
CA ILE A 92 -13.24 -13.30 7.06
C ILE A 92 -11.76 -12.92 6.98
N CYS A 93 -11.03 -13.49 6.01
CA CYS A 93 -9.58 -13.34 5.92
C CYS A 93 -9.12 -12.42 4.77
N HIS A 94 -10.05 -11.91 3.96
CA HIS A 94 -9.79 -11.09 2.78
C HIS A 94 -8.81 -11.69 1.76
N LYS A 95 -8.54 -12.99 1.86
CA LYS A 95 -7.78 -13.75 0.86
C LYS A 95 -8.70 -14.12 -0.32
N PRO A 96 -8.17 -14.22 -1.54
CA PRO A 96 -8.94 -14.68 -2.70
C PRO A 96 -9.52 -16.08 -2.43
N VAL A 97 -10.80 -16.27 -2.74
CA VAL A 97 -11.45 -17.58 -2.70
C VAL A 97 -10.93 -18.39 -3.88
N PRO A 98 -10.48 -19.64 -3.67
CA PRO A 98 -9.92 -20.46 -4.75
C PRO A 98 -10.94 -20.65 -5.88
N PRO A 99 -10.52 -20.53 -7.16
CA PRO A 99 -11.42 -20.57 -8.31
C PRO A 99 -12.16 -21.90 -8.43
N GLU A 100 -11.50 -23.02 -8.10
CA GLU A 100 -12.11 -24.36 -8.04
C GLU A 100 -13.38 -24.40 -7.16
N ARG A 101 -13.45 -23.56 -6.13
CA ARG A 101 -14.62 -23.46 -5.26
C ARG A 101 -15.71 -22.56 -5.84
N LEU A 102 -15.33 -21.52 -6.58
CA LEU A 102 -16.27 -20.62 -7.26
C LEU A 102 -16.93 -21.30 -8.47
N ASP A 103 -16.22 -22.22 -9.12
CA ASP A 103 -16.75 -23.05 -10.21
C ASP A 103 -17.87 -23.98 -9.73
N ILE A 104 -17.75 -24.50 -8.50
CA ILE A 104 -18.76 -25.39 -7.90
C ILE A 104 -19.86 -24.58 -7.19
N PHE A 105 -19.48 -23.51 -6.49
CA PHE A 105 -20.37 -22.66 -5.69
C PHE A 105 -20.13 -21.18 -6.02
N PRO A 106 -20.78 -20.63 -7.06
CA PRO A 106 -20.57 -19.25 -7.49
C PRO A 106 -21.05 -18.21 -6.46
N THR A 107 -21.87 -18.63 -5.48
CA THR A 107 -22.34 -17.76 -4.38
C THR A 107 -21.49 -17.86 -3.11
N ALA A 108 -20.36 -18.58 -3.13
CA ALA A 108 -19.52 -18.77 -1.96
C ALA A 108 -18.83 -17.45 -1.55
N ARG A 109 -19.06 -17.01 -0.31
CA ARG A 109 -18.47 -15.77 0.25
C ARG A 109 -17.26 -16.00 1.17
N ARG A 110 -16.94 -17.26 1.45
CA ARG A 110 -15.87 -17.66 2.37
C ARG A 110 -14.92 -18.65 1.70
N CYS A 111 -13.63 -18.52 1.98
CA CYS A 111 -12.62 -19.50 1.54
C CYS A 111 -12.76 -20.82 2.31
N VAL A 112 -12.16 -21.90 1.78
CA VAL A 112 -12.21 -23.25 2.39
C VAL A 112 -11.75 -23.23 3.83
N ALA A 113 -10.62 -22.59 4.12
CA ALA A 113 -10.08 -22.54 5.48
C ALA A 113 -11.02 -21.82 6.48
N CYS A 114 -11.65 -20.72 6.07
CA CYS A 114 -12.58 -19.98 6.93
C CYS A 114 -13.94 -20.69 7.06
N GLN A 115 -14.38 -21.40 6.03
CA GLN A 115 -15.56 -22.26 6.12
C GLN A 115 -15.29 -23.42 7.08
N ASP A 116 -14.17 -24.13 6.92
CA ASP A 116 -13.78 -25.24 7.79
C ASP A 116 -13.61 -24.79 9.24
N ALA A 117 -13.06 -23.59 9.48
CA ALA A 117 -12.95 -23.02 10.82
C ALA A 117 -14.32 -22.73 11.43
N ALA A 118 -15.26 -22.18 10.66
CA ALA A 118 -16.63 -21.95 11.10
C ALA A 118 -17.36 -23.27 11.38
N ASP A 119 -17.20 -24.27 10.52
CA ASP A 119 -17.79 -25.60 10.68
C ASP A 119 -17.22 -26.34 11.92
N ARG A 120 -15.99 -26.02 12.31
CA ARG A 120 -15.35 -26.50 13.56
C ARG A 120 -15.72 -25.67 14.80
N GLY A 121 -16.56 -24.64 14.67
CA GLY A 121 -16.96 -23.77 15.78
C GLY A 121 -15.89 -22.79 16.26
N ALA A 122 -14.82 -22.58 15.47
CA ALA A 122 -13.84 -21.54 15.74
C ALA A 122 -14.37 -20.21 15.17
N GLU A 123 -15.29 -19.57 15.90
CA GLU A 123 -15.70 -18.21 15.56
C GLU A 123 -14.50 -17.26 15.74
N PRO A 124 -14.22 -16.38 14.76
CA PRO A 124 -13.24 -15.34 14.95
C PRO A 124 -13.70 -14.46 16.12
N LEU A 125 -12.90 -14.45 17.19
CA LEU A 125 -13.13 -13.58 18.35
C LEU A 125 -13.40 -12.17 17.84
N ALA A 126 -14.58 -11.64 18.12
CA ALA A 126 -14.93 -10.28 17.77
C ALA A 126 -13.90 -9.35 18.41
N VAL A 127 -13.01 -8.79 17.58
CA VAL A 127 -11.99 -7.88 18.04
C VAL A 127 -12.70 -6.57 18.37
N GLU A 128 -12.69 -6.20 19.65
CA GLU A 128 -13.31 -4.96 20.09
C GLU A 128 -12.35 -3.79 19.89
N TYR A 129 -12.86 -2.72 19.29
CA TYR A 129 -12.12 -1.48 19.04
C TYR A 129 -12.64 -0.37 19.95
N CYS A 130 -11.75 0.52 20.37
CA CYS A 130 -12.09 1.68 21.17
C CYS A 130 -12.90 2.70 20.33
N THR A 131 -14.10 3.06 20.76
CA THR A 131 -14.95 4.05 20.08
C THR A 131 -14.38 5.46 20.05
N LYS A 132 -13.40 5.78 20.92
CA LYS A 132 -12.78 7.11 21.00
C LYS A 132 -11.58 7.28 20.06
N CYS A 133 -10.75 6.24 19.91
CA CYS A 133 -9.48 6.36 19.16
C CYS A 133 -9.27 5.28 18.10
N GLY A 134 -10.15 4.29 17.98
CA GLY A 134 -10.04 3.19 17.02
C GLY A 134 -8.95 2.16 17.34
N ALA A 135 -8.20 2.32 18.44
CA ALA A 135 -7.21 1.33 18.87
C ALA A 135 -7.87 0.06 19.41
N LEU A 136 -7.14 -1.05 19.39
CA LEU A 136 -7.59 -2.35 19.90
C LEU A 136 -7.86 -2.30 21.40
N LEU A 137 -8.95 -2.94 21.86
CA LEU A 137 -9.20 -3.18 23.28
C LEU A 137 -8.58 -4.51 23.69
N GLU A 138 -7.84 -4.48 24.81
CA GLU A 138 -7.26 -5.67 25.43
C GLU A 138 -7.91 -5.90 26.79
N MET A 139 -8.31 -7.15 27.09
CA MET A 139 -8.80 -7.50 28.42
C MET A 139 -7.61 -7.70 29.37
N ARG A 140 -7.49 -6.86 30.39
CA ARG A 140 -6.48 -7.02 31.45
C ARG A 140 -7.12 -7.30 32.79
N VAL A 141 -6.42 -8.05 33.61
CA VAL A 141 -6.80 -8.32 35.00
C VAL A 141 -6.22 -7.22 35.88
N SER A 142 -7.08 -6.50 36.59
CA SER A 142 -6.67 -5.64 37.70
C SER A 142 -6.90 -6.36 39.01
N SER A 143 -5.83 -6.72 39.72
CA SER A 143 -5.87 -7.28 41.06
C SER A 143 -5.60 -6.19 42.10
N ALA A 144 -6.62 -5.37 42.40
CA ALA A 144 -6.57 -4.41 43.51
C ALA A 144 -7.55 -4.85 44.60
N GLY A 145 -7.05 -5.09 45.82
CA GLY A 145 -7.89 -5.43 46.98
C GLY A 145 -8.38 -6.88 47.05
N GLY A 146 -7.62 -7.84 46.52
CA GLY A 146 -7.92 -9.28 46.65
C GLY A 146 -9.05 -9.81 45.76
N ILE A 147 -9.66 -8.96 44.92
CA ILE A 147 -10.67 -9.37 43.93
C ILE A 147 -10.11 -9.19 42.53
N THR A 148 -10.10 -10.27 41.76
CA THR A 148 -9.78 -10.28 40.34
C THR A 148 -10.89 -9.58 39.56
N ARG A 149 -10.59 -8.42 38.95
CA ARG A 149 -11.52 -7.75 38.03
C ARG A 149 -10.95 -7.76 36.62
N TYR A 150 -11.74 -8.25 35.68
CA TYR A 150 -11.45 -8.16 34.25
C TYR A 150 -11.95 -6.80 33.76
N LYS A 151 -11.05 -5.98 33.18
CA LYS A 151 -11.38 -4.68 32.59
C LYS A 151 -10.77 -4.58 31.20
N GLN A 152 -11.48 -3.94 30.29
CA GLN A 152 -10.97 -3.62 28.96
C GLN A 152 -10.07 -2.38 29.03
N PHE A 153 -8.90 -2.45 28.42
CA PHE A 153 -7.93 -1.38 28.31
C PHE A 153 -7.69 -1.03 26.84
N CYS A 154 -7.75 0.26 26.54
CA CYS A 154 -7.40 0.79 25.23
C CYS A 154 -5.88 0.73 25.03
N THR A 155 -5.43 0.16 23.91
CA THR A 155 -3.99 0.05 23.55
C THR A 155 -3.40 1.31 22.89
N GLY A 156 -4.23 2.32 22.58
CA GLY A 156 -3.77 3.59 22.00
C GLY A 156 -2.75 4.33 22.87
N GLN A 157 -1.91 5.17 22.25
CA GLN A 157 -0.97 6.06 22.93
C GLN A 157 -1.29 7.53 22.59
N PRO A 158 -1.76 8.34 23.56
CA PRO A 158 -2.07 7.98 24.96
C PRO A 158 -3.31 7.08 25.10
N ALA A 159 -3.35 6.27 26.16
CA ALA A 159 -4.47 5.35 26.40
C ALA A 159 -5.75 6.12 26.74
N CYS A 160 -6.84 5.83 26.03
CA CYS A 160 -8.13 6.42 26.34
C CYS A 160 -8.65 5.90 27.69
N ARG A 161 -9.18 6.80 28.52
CA ARG A 161 -10.04 6.41 29.65
C ARG A 161 -11.39 6.00 29.08
N LEU A 162 -11.63 4.68 29.08
CA LEU A 162 -12.92 4.05 28.83
C LEU A 162 -13.75 4.09 30.11
#